data_AF-A0A524Q4P4-F1
#
_entry.id   AF-A0A524Q4P4-F1
#
_cell.length_a   1.000
_cell.length_b   1.000
_cell.length_c   1.000
_cell.angle_alpha   90.00
_cell.angle_beta   90.00
_cell.angle_gamma   90.00
#
_symmetry.space_group_name_H-M   'P 1'
#
loop_
_entity.id
_entity.type
_entity.pdbx_description
1 polymer ?
#
loop_
_entity_poly.entity_id
_entity_poly.type
_entity_poly.pdbx_seq_one_letter_code
_entity_poly.pdbx_strand_id
1 'polypeptide(L)'
;MSSSRKLARPGWAHAAKRLSTAEAGIALAILIASLIAIATQTSLVIRGIVPTLEGGLVDTDDYLCLVRVEHLWQTGAWFDSVIPRIDPPTGLALHWTRPMDVLLMAGALLATPLVGFRSALFWWGSLVSPVLLI
;
A
#
# COMPACT_ATOMS: atom_id res chain seq x y z
N MET A 1 -25.88 60.35 22.70
CA MET A 1 -26.18 58.92 22.97
C MET A 1 -26.20 58.19 21.65
N SER A 2 -25.05 57.68 21.22
CA SER A 2 -24.56 56.28 21.36
C SER A 2 -24.89 55.46 20.11
N SER A 3 -23.94 55.49 19.18
CA SER A 3 -23.87 54.66 17.99
C SER A 3 -23.36 53.27 18.39
N SER A 4 -24.25 52.29 18.45
CA SER A 4 -23.90 50.89 18.70
C SER A 4 -23.51 50.21 17.39
N ARG A 5 -22.21 50.25 17.07
CA ARG A 5 -21.58 49.46 16.01
C ARG A 5 -21.72 47.97 16.35
N LYS A 6 -22.56 47.23 15.64
CA LYS A 6 -22.61 45.76 15.73
C LYS A 6 -21.31 45.20 15.17
N LEU A 7 -20.46 44.67 16.05
CA LEU A 7 -19.27 43.89 15.70
C LEU A 7 -19.71 42.62 14.95
N ALA A 8 -19.44 42.56 13.65
CA ALA A 8 -19.55 41.33 12.88
C ALA A 8 -18.51 40.34 13.40
N ARG A 9 -18.97 39.22 13.97
CA ARG A 9 -18.10 38.09 14.34
C ARG A 9 -17.81 37.27 13.07
N PRO A 10 -16.54 37.00 12.73
CA PRO A 10 -16.23 36.18 11.57
C PRO A 10 -16.63 34.73 11.85
N GLY A 11 -17.53 34.20 11.03
CA GLY A 11 -17.99 32.81 11.10
C GLY A 11 -16.93 31.86 10.56
N TRP A 12 -16.14 31.26 11.46
CA TRP A 12 -15.24 30.15 11.15
C TRP A 12 -15.86 28.80 11.53
N ALA A 13 -17.12 28.60 11.15
CA ALA A 13 -17.73 27.28 11.24
C ALA A 13 -17.36 26.50 9.97
N HIS A 14 -16.26 25.75 10.01
CA HIS A 14 -16.03 24.69 9.04
C HIS A 14 -17.11 23.62 9.26
N ALA A 15 -18.22 23.73 8.53
CA ALA A 15 -19.26 22.72 8.54
C ALA A 15 -18.64 21.40 8.04
N ALA A 16 -18.54 20.41 8.92
CA ALA A 16 -18.16 19.06 8.53
C ALA A 16 -19.17 18.58 7.48
N LYS A 17 -18.71 18.40 6.25
CA LYS A 17 -19.54 17.96 5.13
C LYS A 17 -20.06 16.57 5.47
N ARG A 18 -21.35 16.44 5.79
CA ARG A 18 -22.00 15.14 5.97
C ARG A 18 -21.97 14.40 4.63
N LEU A 19 -21.45 13.17 4.64
CA LEU A 19 -21.57 12.25 3.52
C LEU A 19 -23.06 12.01 3.24
N SER A 20 -23.41 11.95 1.97
CA SER A 20 -24.73 11.49 1.54
C SER A 20 -24.94 10.01 1.92
N THR A 21 -26.19 9.58 2.00
CA THR A 21 -26.53 8.17 2.28
C THR A 21 -25.91 7.20 1.27
N ALA A 22 -25.78 7.63 0.00
CA ALA A 22 -25.13 6.85 -1.04
C ALA A 22 -23.61 6.70 -0.81
N GLU A 23 -22.90 7.80 -0.50
CA GLU A 23 -21.47 7.75 -0.18
C GLU A 23 -21.19 6.90 1.08
N ALA A 24 -22.05 7.01 2.09
CA ALA A 24 -21.96 6.17 3.29
C ALA A 24 -22.18 4.69 2.98
N GLY A 25 -23.14 4.36 2.09
CA GLY A 25 -23.38 2.98 1.63
C GLY A 25 -22.17 2.39 0.88
N ILE A 26 -21.56 3.17 -0.02
CA ILE A 26 -20.36 2.76 -0.75
C ILE A 26 -19.18 2.56 0.21
N ALA A 27 -18.95 3.50 1.11
CA ALA A 27 -17.87 3.39 2.10
C ALA A 27 -18.03 2.14 2.99
N LEU A 28 -19.27 1.85 3.42
CA LEU A 28 -19.57 0.65 4.19
C LEU A 28 -19.33 -0.62 3.37
N ALA A 29 -19.73 -0.65 2.10
CA ALA A 29 -19.48 -1.80 1.23
C ALA A 29 -17.97 -2.06 1.02
N ILE A 30 -17.17 -1.00 0.78
CA ILE A 30 -15.71 -1.10 0.66
C ILE A 30 -15.10 -1.62 1.97
N LEU A 31 -15.55 -1.10 3.12
CA LEU A 31 -15.07 -1.54 4.42
C LEU A 31 -15.37 -3.03 4.64
N ILE A 32 -16.61 -3.47 4.38
CA ILE A 32 -17.00 -4.88 4.52
C ILE A 32 -16.16 -5.77 3.59
N ALA A 33 -16.01 -5.40 2.32
CA ALA A 33 -15.21 -6.15 1.37
C ALA A 33 -13.73 -6.25 1.82
N SER A 34 -13.17 -5.15 2.33
CA SER A 34 -11.80 -5.12 2.86
C SER A 34 -11.63 -6.03 4.07
N LEU A 35 -12.60 -6.02 5.00
CA LEU A 35 -12.59 -6.90 6.17
C LEU A 35 -12.70 -8.38 5.80
N ILE A 36 -13.55 -8.72 4.81
CA ILE A 36 -13.66 -10.10 4.30
C ILE A 36 -12.35 -10.54 3.66
N ALA A 37 -11.71 -9.69 2.86
CA ALA A 37 -10.43 -9.99 2.22
C ALA A 37 -9.34 -10.25 3.28
N ILE A 38 -9.21 -9.37 4.29
CA ILE A 38 -8.26 -9.52 5.39
C ILE A 38 -8.52 -10.80 6.18
N ALA A 39 -9.79 -11.09 6.51
CA ALA A 39 -10.16 -12.30 7.25
C ALA A 39 -9.83 -13.57 6.46
N THR A 40 -10.09 -13.57 5.15
CA THR A 40 -9.77 -14.69 4.24
C THR A 40 -8.26 -14.91 4.19
N GLN A 41 -7.49 -13.86 3.95
CA GLN A 41 -6.03 -13.94 3.90
C GLN A 41 -5.44 -14.42 5.24
N THR A 42 -5.92 -13.87 6.36
CA THR A 42 -5.50 -14.29 7.70
C THR A 42 -5.79 -15.78 7.94
N SER A 43 -6.96 -16.25 7.51
CA SER A 43 -7.32 -17.67 7.58
C SER A 43 -6.39 -18.54 6.73
N LEU A 44 -6.03 -18.11 5.52
CA LEU A 44 -5.10 -18.85 4.65
C LEU A 44 -3.71 -18.97 5.26
N VAL A 45 -3.21 -17.90 5.88
CA VAL A 45 -1.91 -17.88 6.58
C VAL A 45 -1.93 -18.77 7.81
N ILE A 46 -2.95 -18.65 8.68
CA ILE A 46 -3.05 -19.47 9.91
C ILE A 46 -3.18 -20.96 9.59
N ARG A 47 -3.84 -21.31 8.47
CA ARG A 47 -3.97 -22.70 8.00
C ARG A 47 -2.71 -23.23 7.30
N GLY A 48 -1.68 -22.41 7.13
CA GLY A 48 -0.44 -22.79 6.44
C GLY A 48 -0.60 -23.01 4.94
N ILE A 49 -1.69 -22.53 4.33
CA ILE A 49 -1.90 -22.62 2.88
C ILE A 49 -0.95 -21.64 2.16
N VAL A 50 -0.71 -20.49 2.79
CA VAL A 50 0.24 -19.49 2.30
C VAL A 50 1.38 -19.36 3.31
N PRO A 51 2.64 -19.55 2.88
CA PRO A 51 3.78 -19.62 3.79
C PRO A 51 4.29 -18.24 4.25
N THR A 52 3.39 -17.28 4.52
CA THR A 52 3.76 -15.90 4.86
C THR A 52 4.52 -15.81 6.18
N LEU A 53 4.21 -16.66 7.15
CA LEU A 53 4.93 -16.68 8.43
C LEU A 53 6.35 -17.22 8.27
N GLU A 54 6.59 -18.06 7.27
CA GLU A 54 7.89 -18.61 6.90
C GLU A 54 8.67 -17.70 5.93
N GLY A 55 8.13 -16.53 5.59
CA GLY A 55 8.76 -15.57 4.69
C GLY A 55 8.42 -15.74 3.21
N GLY A 56 7.38 -16.51 2.89
CA GLY A 56 6.93 -16.75 1.53
C GLY A 56 5.68 -15.96 1.10
N LEU A 57 5.54 -15.78 -0.20
CA LEU A 57 4.39 -15.18 -0.89
C LEU A 57 3.67 -16.24 -1.73
N VAL A 58 2.43 -15.95 -2.10
CA VAL A 58 1.56 -16.86 -2.87
C VAL A 58 2.09 -17.04 -4.29
N ASP A 59 2.43 -15.93 -4.96
CA ASP A 59 2.82 -15.90 -6.36
C ASP A 59 4.29 -15.51 -6.52
N THR A 60 4.95 -16.05 -7.54
CA THR A 60 6.29 -15.67 -7.97
C THR A 60 6.39 -14.20 -8.38
N ASP A 61 5.34 -13.63 -8.99
CA ASP A 61 5.33 -12.24 -9.43
C ASP A 61 5.36 -11.25 -8.25
N ASP A 62 4.76 -11.64 -7.12
CA ASP A 62 4.81 -10.85 -5.89
C ASP A 62 6.26 -10.69 -5.41
N TYR A 63 7.05 -11.76 -5.45
CA TYR A 63 8.48 -11.70 -5.08
C TYR A 63 9.25 -10.77 -6.03
N LEU A 64 8.97 -10.82 -7.34
CA LEU A 64 9.62 -9.94 -8.30
C LEU A 64 9.30 -8.47 -8.05
N CYS A 65 8.06 -8.15 -7.66
CA CYS A 65 7.70 -6.80 -7.24
C CYS A 65 8.54 -6.35 -6.03
N LEU A 66 8.69 -7.20 -5.01
CA LEU A 66 9.50 -6.83 -3.83
C LEU A 66 10.99 -6.69 -4.18
N VAL A 67 11.54 -7.60 -4.98
CA VAL A 67 12.94 -7.53 -5.44
C VAL A 67 13.19 -6.25 -6.21
N ARG A 68 12.26 -5.84 -7.08
CA ARG A 68 12.38 -4.61 -7.85
C ARG A 68 12.36 -3.37 -6.96
N VAL A 69 11.48 -3.32 -5.97
CA VAL A 69 11.40 -2.21 -5.01
C VAL A 69 12.65 -2.17 -4.13
N GLU A 70 13.13 -3.32 -3.66
CA GLU A 70 14.37 -3.41 -2.90
C GLU A 70 15.58 -2.94 -3.73
N HIS A 71 15.65 -3.34 -5.01
CA HIS A 71 16.71 -2.87 -5.91
C HIS A 71 16.63 -1.35 -6.13
N LEU A 72 15.44 -0.82 -6.41
CA LEU A 72 15.23 0.61 -6.59
C LEU A 72 15.59 1.40 -5.32
N TRP A 73 15.26 0.87 -4.14
CA TRP A 73 15.64 1.47 -2.85
C TRP A 73 17.16 1.51 -2.65
N GLN A 74 17.86 0.43 -3.03
CA GLN A 74 19.31 0.32 -2.87
C GLN A 74 20.10 1.18 -3.86
N THR A 75 19.63 1.33 -5.10
CA THR A 75 20.38 2.00 -6.18
C THR A 75 19.88 3.40 -6.50
N GLY A 76 18.61 3.71 -6.21
CA GLY A 76 17.96 4.93 -6.66
C GLY A 76 17.77 5.01 -8.18
N ALA A 77 18.00 3.91 -8.92
CA ALA A 77 17.97 3.88 -10.38
C ALA A 77 16.54 3.89 -10.93
N TRP A 78 15.86 5.03 -10.79
CA TRP A 78 14.43 5.19 -11.10
C TRP A 78 14.03 4.78 -12.52
N PHE A 79 14.88 5.01 -13.52
CA PHE A 79 14.60 4.68 -14.91
C PHE A 79 15.16 3.32 -15.36
N ASP A 80 15.87 2.62 -14.47
CA ASP A 80 16.41 1.30 -14.75
C ASP A 80 15.46 0.20 -14.27
N SER A 81 14.87 -0.54 -15.21
CA SER A 81 13.99 -1.66 -14.93
C SER A 81 14.66 -3.03 -15.06
N VAL A 82 15.99 -3.06 -15.24
CA VAL A 82 16.76 -4.30 -15.32
C VAL A 82 16.98 -4.86 -13.93
N ILE A 83 16.60 -6.12 -13.74
CA ILE A 83 16.95 -6.90 -12.55
C ILE A 83 18.16 -7.77 -12.90
N PRO A 84 19.38 -7.42 -12.43
CA PRO A 84 20.60 -8.11 -12.84
C PRO A 84 20.72 -9.53 -12.27
N ARG A 85 19.90 -9.88 -11.29
CA ARG A 85 19.90 -11.21 -10.65
C ARG A 85 19.15 -12.27 -11.46
N ILE A 86 18.43 -11.87 -12.50
CA ILE A 86 17.65 -12.76 -13.37
C ILE A 86 18.38 -12.83 -14.71
N ASP A 87 18.50 -14.04 -15.28
CA ASP A 87 19.20 -14.28 -16.56
C ASP A 87 20.62 -13.64 -16.63
N PRO A 88 21.53 -13.93 -15.66
CA PRO A 88 22.89 -13.41 -15.73
C PRO A 88 23.65 -14.03 -16.93
N PRO A 89 24.48 -13.25 -17.64
CA PRO A 89 24.93 -11.89 -17.30
C PRO A 89 24.04 -10.76 -17.83
N THR A 90 23.02 -11.07 -18.65
CA THR A 90 22.23 -10.09 -19.38
C THR A 90 21.31 -9.27 -18.48
N GLY A 91 20.73 -9.90 -17.44
CA GLY A 91 19.67 -9.28 -16.66
C GLY A 91 18.30 -9.43 -17.34
N LEU A 92 17.22 -9.24 -16.59
CA LEU A 92 15.86 -9.16 -17.13
C LEU A 92 15.30 -7.75 -17.03
N ALA A 93 14.95 -7.15 -18.17
CA ALA A 93 14.20 -5.90 -18.20
C ALA A 93 12.71 -6.17 -17.98
N LEU A 94 12.17 -5.71 -16.84
CA LEU A 94 10.75 -5.84 -16.54
C LEU A 94 9.95 -4.73 -17.22
N HIS A 95 8.84 -5.10 -17.85
CA HIS A 95 7.95 -4.18 -18.57
C HIS A 95 6.93 -3.46 -17.66
N TRP A 96 6.80 -3.87 -16.39
CA TRP A 96 5.82 -3.28 -15.47
C TRP A 96 6.18 -1.82 -15.12
N THR A 97 5.18 -0.99 -14.91
CA THR A 97 5.34 0.44 -14.61
C THR A 97 5.65 0.71 -13.12
N ARG A 98 6.09 1.95 -12.81
CA ARG A 98 6.51 2.40 -11.46
C ARG A 98 5.42 2.67 -10.40
N PRO A 99 4.14 2.92 -10.71
CA PRO A 99 3.15 3.23 -9.68
C PRO A 99 3.06 2.17 -8.58
N MET A 100 3.18 0.89 -8.95
CA MET A 100 3.20 -0.20 -7.97
C MET A 100 4.42 -0.12 -7.05
N ASP A 101 5.60 0.16 -7.61
CA ASP A 101 6.84 0.29 -6.83
C ASP A 101 6.72 1.40 -5.78
N VAL A 102 6.08 2.52 -6.16
CA VAL A 102 5.85 3.65 -5.26
C VAL A 102 4.89 3.26 -4.13
N LEU A 103 3.80 2.56 -4.42
CA LEU A 103 2.84 2.10 -3.41
C LEU A 103 3.53 1.17 -2.40
N LEU A 104 4.31 0.21 -2.89
CA LEU A 104 5.05 -0.73 -2.05
C LEU A 104 6.12 -0.02 -1.22
N MET A 105 6.90 0.86 -1.85
CA MET A 105 7.94 1.62 -1.16
C MET A 105 7.37 2.57 -0.11
N ALA A 106 6.25 3.25 -0.40
CA ALA A 106 5.61 4.16 0.54
C ALA A 106 5.13 3.43 1.80
N GLY A 107 4.45 2.29 1.64
CA GLY A 107 4.03 1.48 2.79
C GLY A 107 5.20 0.90 3.58
N ALA A 108 6.24 0.42 2.87
CA ALA A 108 7.47 -0.06 3.52
C ALA A 108 8.16 1.05 4.32
N LEU A 109 8.25 2.27 3.77
CA LEU A 109 8.87 3.43 4.44
C LEU A 109 8.15 3.80 5.74
N LEU A 110 6.81 3.75 5.76
CA LEU A 110 6.03 4.03 6.96
C LEU A 110 6.30 3.02 8.09
N ALA A 111 6.49 1.75 7.75
CA ALA A 111 6.78 0.68 8.73
C ALA A 111 8.28 0.47 9.00
N THR A 112 9.17 1.09 8.22
CA THR A 112 10.63 0.93 8.34
C THR A 112 11.17 1.22 9.74
N PRO A 113 10.72 2.25 10.48
CA PRO A 113 11.23 2.52 11.83
C PRO A 113 10.96 1.41 12.85
N LEU A 114 10.01 0.51 12.58
CA LEU A 114 9.57 -0.53 13.53
C LEU A 114 10.28 -1.87 13.29
N VAL A 115 10.48 -2.24 12.02
CA VAL A 115 10.92 -3.59 11.64
C VAL A 115 12.06 -3.61 10.62
N GLY A 116 12.52 -2.43 10.17
CA GLY A 116 13.47 -2.28 9.06
C GLY A 116 12.82 -2.39 7.69
N PHE A 117 13.48 -1.84 6.65
CA PHE A 117 12.89 -1.70 5.32
C PHE A 117 12.50 -3.03 4.67
N ARG A 118 13.38 -4.03 4.69
CA ARG A 118 13.14 -5.33 4.03
C ARG A 118 11.96 -6.08 4.66
N SER A 119 11.88 -6.11 5.99
CA SER A 119 10.76 -6.71 6.71
C SER A 119 9.47 -5.92 6.49
N ALA A 120 9.54 -4.58 6.51
CA ALA A 120 8.39 -3.73 6.25
C ALA A 120 7.84 -3.94 4.84
N LEU A 121 8.73 -4.03 3.84
CA LEU A 121 8.38 -4.30 2.45
C LEU A 121 7.73 -5.68 2.29
N PHE A 122 8.26 -6.71 2.97
CA PHE A 122 7.65 -8.05 2.95
C PHE A 122 6.24 -8.06 3.53
N TRP A 123 6.04 -7.50 4.73
CA TRP A 123 4.72 -7.49 5.37
C TRP A 123 3.71 -6.62 4.63
N TRP A 124 4.14 -5.46 4.15
CA TRP A 124 3.31 -4.58 3.34
C TRP A 124 2.97 -5.22 1.99
N GLY A 125 3.95 -5.81 1.31
CA GLY A 125 3.76 -6.56 0.07
C GLY A 125 2.78 -7.70 0.24
N SER A 126 2.93 -8.49 1.31
CA SER A 126 1.99 -9.58 1.65
C SER A 126 0.57 -9.07 1.83
N LEU A 127 0.39 -7.95 2.54
CA LEU A 127 -0.94 -7.36 2.77
C LEU A 127 -1.58 -6.85 1.47
N VAL A 128 -0.78 -6.34 0.54
CA VAL A 128 -1.25 -5.79 -0.74
C VAL A 128 -1.40 -6.87 -1.82
N SER A 129 -0.73 -8.03 -1.71
CA SER A 129 -0.76 -9.16 -2.67
C SER A 129 -2.14 -9.53 -3.21
N PRO A 130 -3.23 -9.62 -2.41
CA PRO A 130 -4.55 -9.93 -2.98
C PRO A 130 -5.05 -8.90 -3.98
N VAL A 131 -4.58 -7.65 -3.89
CA VAL A 131 -4.82 -6.59 -4.88
C VAL A 131 -3.85 -6.69 -6.06
N LEU A 132 -2.67 -7.30 -5.87
CA LEU A 132 -1.67 -7.56 -6.92
C LEU A 132 -2.10 -8.67 -7.88
N LEU A 133 -3.00 -9.56 -7.46
CA LEU A 133 -3.44 -10.75 -8.21
C LEU A 133 -4.64 -10.49 -9.16
N ILE A 134 -5.03 -9.23 -9.39
CA ILE A 134 -6.14 -8.84 -10.28
C ILE A 134 -5.61 -8.44 -11.67
#